data_AF-A0A1G8Y4H7-F1
#
_entry.id   AF-A0A1G8Y4H7-F1
#
_cell.length_a   1.000
_cell.length_b   1.000
_cell.length_c   1.000
_cell.angle_alpha   90.00
_cell.angle_beta   90.00
_cell.angle_gamma   90.00
#
_symmetry.space_group_name_H-M   'P 1'
#
loop_
_entity.id
_entity.type
_entity.pdbx_description
1 polymer ?
#
loop_
_entity_poly.entity_id
_entity_poly.type
_entity_poly.pdbx_seq_one_letter_code
_entity_poly.pdbx_strand_id
1 'polypeptide(L)'
;MKKNPFIDDTSISRSLMMSMDISNSLDLLEFRKAIEIEIAHLAAKRMQSHDIQILERSLVDMKVCIKMESSIIVPDLVFHETLARSTNNEVIIQVYNYISEFFKRVRIEICTLLSSSNFKRD
;
A
#
# COMPACT_ATOMS: atom_id res chain seq x y z
N MET A 1 1.48 -13.93 -32.35
CA MET A 1 1.77 -13.51 -30.97
C MET A 1 1.41 -14.66 -30.03
N LYS A 2 2.38 -15.30 -29.38
CA LYS A 2 2.10 -16.29 -28.33
C LYS A 2 1.55 -15.53 -27.13
N LYS A 3 0.29 -15.76 -26.75
CA LYS A 3 -0.24 -15.27 -25.47
C LYS A 3 0.61 -15.88 -24.35
N ASN A 4 1.10 -15.04 -23.44
CA ASN A 4 1.90 -15.45 -22.30
C ASN A 4 1.03 -16.33 -21.38
N PRO A 5 1.39 -17.59 -21.10
CA PRO A 5 0.53 -18.56 -20.40
C PRO A 5 0.28 -18.25 -18.91
N PHE A 6 0.83 -17.14 -18.40
CA PHE A 6 0.65 -16.69 -17.02
C PHE A 6 -0.30 -15.49 -16.88
N ILE A 7 -0.97 -15.07 -17.95
CA ILE A 7 -1.91 -13.95 -17.88
C ILE A 7 -3.33 -14.47 -17.68
N ASP A 8 -3.84 -14.11 -16.50
CA ASP A 8 -5.18 -14.26 -15.96
C ASP A 8 -5.45 -15.57 -15.21
N ASP A 9 -4.92 -15.64 -13.99
CA ASP A 9 -5.56 -16.47 -12.98
C ASP A 9 -5.77 -15.71 -11.66
N THR A 10 -6.70 -14.75 -11.70
CA THR A 10 -7.26 -14.14 -10.49
C THR A 10 -7.84 -15.17 -9.50
N SER A 11 -8.03 -16.44 -9.90
CA SER A 11 -8.45 -17.52 -8.98
C SER A 11 -7.33 -17.97 -8.04
N ILE A 12 -6.07 -18.00 -8.48
CA ILE A 12 -4.92 -18.34 -7.60
C ILE A 12 -4.77 -17.27 -6.54
N SER A 13 -4.85 -15.99 -6.93
CA SER A 13 -4.81 -14.87 -6.00
C SER A 13 -5.95 -14.96 -4.98
N ARG A 14 -7.19 -15.18 -5.42
CA ARG A 14 -8.34 -15.37 -4.50
C ARG A 14 -8.19 -16.58 -3.58
N SER A 15 -7.70 -17.71 -4.09
CA SER A 15 -7.47 -18.92 -3.29
C SER A 15 -6.39 -18.70 -2.21
N LEU A 16 -5.29 -18.03 -2.57
CA LEU A 16 -4.26 -17.59 -1.63
C LEU A 16 -4.82 -16.58 -0.61
N MET A 17 -5.70 -15.67 -1.04
CA MET A 17 -6.37 -14.72 -0.14
C MET A 17 -7.31 -15.42 0.86
N MET A 18 -7.95 -16.51 0.46
CA MET A 18 -8.83 -17.29 1.34
C MET A 18 -8.07 -18.16 2.34
N SER A 19 -6.80 -18.48 2.07
CA SER A 19 -5.98 -19.35 2.94
C SER A 19 -5.12 -18.60 3.95
N MET A 20 -4.90 -17.29 3.77
CA MET A 20 -4.20 -16.46 4.73
C MET A 20 -5.13 -16.06 5.89
N ASP A 21 -4.76 -16.40 7.12
CA ASP A 21 -5.44 -15.90 8.31
C ASP A 21 -4.97 -14.46 8.61
N ILE A 22 -5.69 -13.49 8.04
CA ILE A 22 -5.40 -12.06 8.18
C ILE A 22 -6.23 -11.45 9.31
N SER A 23 -6.68 -12.28 10.27
CA SER A 23 -7.40 -11.78 11.45
C SER A 23 -6.49 -11.03 12.42
N ASN A 24 -5.18 -11.28 12.38
CA ASN A 24 -4.19 -10.63 13.23
C ASN A 24 -3.50 -9.46 12.51
N SER A 25 -3.89 -8.24 12.86
CA SER A 25 -3.32 -7.01 12.30
C SER A 25 -1.85 -6.78 12.67
N LEU A 26 -1.34 -7.38 13.76
CA LEU A 26 0.07 -7.31 14.13
C LEU A 26 0.95 -8.09 13.15
N ASP A 27 0.58 -9.34 12.84
CA ASP A 27 1.33 -10.16 11.89
C ASP A 27 1.35 -9.52 10.50
N LEU A 28 0.24 -8.89 10.12
CA LEU A 28 0.15 -8.15 8.87
C LEU A 28 1.03 -6.88 8.88
N LEU A 29 1.18 -6.19 10.02
CA LEU A 29 2.11 -5.07 10.16
C LEU A 29 3.57 -5.51 10.06
N GLU A 30 3.93 -6.66 10.64
CA GLU A 30 5.27 -7.22 10.49
C GLU A 30 5.59 -7.59 9.03
N PHE A 31 4.62 -8.21 8.35
CA PHE A 31 4.75 -8.53 6.93
C PHE A 31 4.87 -7.26 6.05
N ARG A 32 4.05 -6.23 6.33
CA ARG A 32 4.17 -4.92 5.67
C ARG A 32 5.57 -4.35 5.82
N LYS A 33 6.12 -4.37 7.03
CA LYS A 33 7.46 -3.87 7.30
C LYS A 33 8.52 -4.62 6.50
N ALA A 34 8.44 -5.95 6.41
CA ALA A 34 9.39 -6.75 5.66
C ALA A 34 9.43 -6.40 4.16
N ILE A 35 8.27 -6.11 3.56
CA ILE A 35 8.15 -5.82 2.13
C ILE A 35 8.36 -4.34 1.81
N GLU A 36 7.67 -3.44 2.52
CA GLU A 36 7.63 -2.01 2.18
C GLU A 36 9.00 -1.34 2.37
N ILE A 37 9.88 -1.86 3.25
CA ILE A 37 11.25 -1.37 3.41
C ILE A 37 12.08 -1.58 2.14
N GLU A 38 12.07 -2.79 1.57
CA GLU A 38 12.84 -3.09 0.36
C GLU A 38 12.25 -2.37 -0.86
N ILE A 39 10.92 -2.24 -0.91
CA ILE A 39 10.24 -1.41 -1.91
C ILE A 39 10.75 0.03 -1.85
N ALA A 40 10.78 0.64 -0.67
CA ALA A 40 11.27 2.00 -0.50
C ALA A 40 12.75 2.13 -0.92
N HIS A 41 13.59 1.17 -0.55
CA HIS A 41 15.00 1.12 -0.95
C HIS A 41 15.18 1.09 -2.48
N LEU A 42 14.45 0.21 -3.16
CA LEU A 42 14.55 0.07 -4.62
C LEU A 42 13.93 1.26 -5.36
N ALA A 43 12.79 1.76 -4.88
CA ALA A 43 12.16 2.96 -5.42
C ALA A 43 13.11 4.14 -5.35
N ALA A 44 13.72 4.41 -4.19
CA ALA A 44 14.67 5.51 -4.03
C ALA A 44 15.83 5.50 -5.02
N LYS A 45 16.26 4.32 -5.49
CA LYS A 45 17.34 4.16 -6.47
C LYS A 45 16.89 4.30 -7.94
N ARG A 46 15.61 4.14 -8.24
CA ARG A 46 15.10 3.90 -9.62
C ARG A 46 14.00 4.87 -10.05
N MET A 47 13.39 5.56 -9.09
CA MET A 47 12.27 6.47 -9.29
C MET A 47 12.62 7.62 -10.24
N GLN A 48 11.64 8.02 -11.05
CA GLN A 48 11.76 9.11 -12.01
C GLN A 48 11.06 10.37 -11.49
N SER A 49 11.32 11.53 -12.10
CA SER A 49 10.76 12.81 -11.63
C SER A 49 9.23 12.83 -11.56
N HIS A 50 8.54 12.12 -12.45
CA HIS A 50 7.07 12.05 -12.44
C HIS A 50 6.52 11.27 -11.24
N ASP A 51 7.22 10.23 -10.79
CA ASP A 51 6.83 9.46 -9.62
C ASP A 51 6.96 10.31 -8.34
N ILE A 52 8.03 11.12 -8.24
CA ILE A 52 8.26 12.05 -7.13
C ILE A 52 7.11 13.05 -7.05
N GLN A 53 6.66 13.59 -8.18
CA GLN A 53 5.52 14.52 -8.21
C GLN A 53 4.23 13.86 -7.69
N ILE A 54 4.01 12.58 -7.97
CA ILE A 54 2.85 11.82 -7.45
C ILE A 54 2.98 11.61 -5.93
N LEU A 55 4.18 11.29 -5.42
CA LEU A 55 4.43 11.19 -3.99
C LEU A 55 4.21 12.52 -3.27
N GLU A 56 4.73 13.62 -3.80
CA GLU A 56 4.53 14.95 -3.23
C GLU A 56 3.04 15.32 -3.21
N ARG A 57 2.33 15.03 -4.31
CA ARG A 57 0.90 15.29 -4.38
C ARG A 57 0.10 14.48 -3.38
N SER A 58 0.38 13.18 -3.25
CA SER A 58 -0.30 12.33 -2.26
C SER A 58 -0.04 12.77 -0.82
N LEU A 59 1.17 13.28 -0.50
CA LEU A 59 1.45 13.90 0.80
C LEU A 59 0.63 15.19 1.03
N VAL A 60 0.47 16.03 0.01
CA VAL A 60 -0.40 17.20 0.08
C VAL A 60 -1.86 16.79 0.31
N ASP A 61 -2.35 15.80 -0.43
CA ASP A 61 -3.72 15.32 -0.32
C ASP A 61 -3.99 14.68 1.05
N MET A 62 -3.03 13.91 1.61
CA MET A 62 -3.11 13.42 2.99
C MET A 62 -3.22 14.56 4.01
N LYS A 63 -2.42 15.63 3.87
CA LYS A 63 -2.50 16.80 4.76
C LYS A 63 -3.86 17.50 4.67
N VAL A 64 -4.43 17.60 3.47
CA VAL A 64 -5.78 18.14 3.26
C VAL A 64 -6.82 17.26 3.94
N CYS A 65 -6.74 15.93 3.78
CA CYS A 65 -7.64 14.98 4.43
C CYS A 65 -7.60 15.12 5.95
N ILE A 66 -6.41 15.20 6.55
CA ILE A 66 -6.25 15.43 8.00
C ILE A 66 -6.91 16.74 8.42
N LYS A 67 -6.66 17.83 7.70
CA LYS A 67 -7.23 19.16 8.02
C LYS A 67 -8.76 19.19 7.92
N MET A 68 -9.31 18.42 6.98
CA MET A 68 -10.75 18.35 6.73
C MET A 68 -11.44 17.22 7.51
N GLU A 69 -10.73 16.55 8.41
CA GLU A 69 -11.21 15.38 9.17
C GLU A 69 -11.82 14.29 8.26
N SER A 70 -11.24 14.12 7.07
CA SER A 70 -11.68 13.14 6.08
C SER A 70 -10.69 11.98 5.95
N SER A 71 -11.13 10.91 5.30
CA SER A 71 -10.36 9.67 5.18
C SER A 71 -9.05 9.87 4.39
N ILE A 72 -7.91 9.54 5.02
CA ILE A 72 -6.59 9.57 4.38
C ILE A 72 -6.30 8.32 3.53
N ILE A 73 -7.21 7.34 3.50
CA ILE A 73 -6.93 5.99 2.94
C ILE A 73 -6.57 6.05 1.46
N VAL A 74 -7.29 6.85 0.67
CA VAL A 74 -7.04 6.97 -0.77
C VAL A 74 -5.65 7.56 -1.06
N PRO A 75 -5.29 8.74 -0.54
CA PRO A 75 -3.97 9.29 -0.81
C PRO A 75 -2.82 8.47 -0.19
N ASP A 76 -3.05 7.75 0.92
CA ASP A 76 -2.08 6.79 1.46
C ASP A 76 -1.84 5.60 0.51
N LEU A 77 -2.90 5.03 -0.06
CA LEU A 77 -2.77 3.96 -1.07
C LEU A 77 -1.98 4.42 -2.29
N VAL A 78 -2.30 5.62 -2.82
CA VAL A 78 -1.57 6.21 -3.96
C VAL A 78 -0.09 6.35 -3.64
N PHE A 79 0.26 6.81 -2.43
CA PHE A 79 1.66 6.97 -2.01
C PHE A 79 2.41 5.63 -2.07
N HIS A 80 1.86 4.59 -1.45
CA HIS A 80 2.54 3.29 -1.38
C HIS A 80 2.53 2.53 -2.71
N GLU A 81 1.46 2.61 -3.51
CA GLU A 81 1.42 2.03 -4.87
C GLU A 81 2.45 2.70 -5.80
N THR A 82 2.65 4.02 -5.66
CA THR A 82 3.67 4.73 -6.40
C THR A 82 5.06 4.22 -6.04
N LEU A 83 5.37 4.04 -4.75
CA LEU A 83 6.65 3.42 -4.33
C LEU A 83 6.84 2.03 -4.95
N ALA A 84 5.83 1.16 -4.89
CA ALA A 84 5.90 -0.18 -5.46
C ALA A 84 6.18 -0.16 -6.97
N ARG A 85 5.48 0.70 -7.72
CA ARG A 85 5.69 0.89 -9.16
C ARG A 85 7.07 1.42 -9.51
N SER A 86 7.57 2.37 -8.74
CA SER A 86 8.87 3.00 -8.98
C SER A 86 10.07 2.11 -8.64
N THR A 87 9.83 0.92 -8.07
CA THR A 87 10.86 -0.13 -8.02
C THR A 87 11.28 -0.61 -9.40
N ASN A 88 10.48 -0.38 -10.47
CA ASN A 88 10.71 -0.90 -11.82
C ASN A 88 11.03 -2.41 -11.82
N ASN A 89 10.38 -3.15 -10.92
CA ASN A 89 10.46 -4.59 -10.81
C ASN A 89 9.05 -5.18 -10.95
N GLU A 90 8.74 -5.72 -12.12
CA GLU A 90 7.41 -6.23 -12.46
C GLU A 90 6.89 -7.27 -11.47
N VAL A 91 7.76 -8.09 -10.88
CA VAL A 91 7.36 -9.09 -9.87
C VAL A 91 6.92 -8.39 -8.59
N ILE A 92 7.67 -7.39 -8.12
CA ILE A 92 7.31 -6.60 -6.93
C ILE A 92 5.98 -5.89 -7.17
N ILE A 93 5.80 -5.27 -8.33
CA ILE A 93 4.57 -4.55 -8.69
C ILE A 93 3.37 -5.49 -8.63
N GLN A 94 3.47 -6.65 -9.28
CA GLN A 94 2.39 -7.64 -9.29
C GLN A 94 2.07 -8.17 -7.89
N VAL A 95 3.08 -8.59 -7.13
CA VAL A 95 2.90 -9.07 -5.75
C VAL A 95 2.30 -7.98 -4.88
N TYR A 96 2.81 -6.76 -4.95
CA TYR A 96 2.32 -5.62 -4.17
C TYR A 96 0.85 -5.33 -4.48
N ASN A 97 0.45 -5.36 -5.75
CA ASN A 97 -0.95 -5.18 -6.15
C ASN A 97 -1.86 -6.24 -5.50
N TYR A 98 -1.44 -7.50 -5.43
CA TYR A 98 -2.22 -8.55 -4.78
C TYR A 98 -2.34 -8.36 -3.27
N ILE A 99 -1.26 -7.96 -2.59
CA ILE A 99 -1.25 -7.85 -1.12
C ILE A 99 -1.77 -6.49 -0.62
N SER A 100 -1.86 -5.48 -1.49
CA SER A 100 -2.28 -4.12 -1.14
C SER A 100 -3.66 -4.05 -0.48
N GLU A 101 -4.58 -4.94 -0.86
CA GLU A 101 -5.91 -5.06 -0.27
C GLU A 101 -5.87 -5.56 1.19
N PHE A 102 -4.90 -6.38 1.57
CA PHE A 102 -4.67 -6.74 2.97
C PHE A 102 -4.20 -5.53 3.75
N PHE A 103 -3.21 -4.83 3.20
CA PHE A 103 -2.62 -3.65 3.85
C PHE A 103 -3.65 -2.54 4.03
N LYS A 104 -4.63 -2.42 3.12
CA LYS A 104 -5.77 -1.52 3.24
C LYS A 104 -6.60 -1.74 4.50
N ARG A 105 -6.84 -3.00 4.91
CA ARG A 105 -7.59 -3.28 6.15
C ARG A 105 -6.88 -2.70 7.37
N VAL A 106 -5.58 -2.94 7.49
CA VAL A 106 -4.76 -2.41 8.58
C VAL A 106 -4.64 -0.89 8.52
N ARG A 107 -4.56 -0.29 7.33
CA ARG A 107 -4.61 1.18 7.17
C ARG A 107 -5.90 1.76 7.74
N ILE A 108 -7.04 1.14 7.43
CA ILE A 108 -8.34 1.54 7.97
C ILE A 108 -8.33 1.40 9.49
N GLU A 109 -7.96 0.24 10.02
CA GLU A 109 -7.94 -0.02 11.46
C GLU A 109 -7.10 1.02 12.21
N ILE A 110 -5.87 1.27 11.77
CA ILE A 110 -4.98 2.28 12.35
C ILE A 110 -5.60 3.68 12.29
N CYS A 111 -6.21 4.06 11.16
CA CYS A 111 -6.90 5.36 11.06
C CYS A 111 -8.04 5.47 12.09
N THR A 112 -8.85 4.42 12.24
CA THR A 112 -9.94 4.40 13.23
C THR A 112 -9.42 4.51 14.66
N LEU A 113 -8.33 3.80 15.00
CA LEU A 113 -7.69 3.88 16.30
C LEU A 113 -7.11 5.27 16.59
N LEU A 114 -6.45 5.89 15.62
CA LEU A 114 -5.88 7.24 15.76
C LEU A 114 -6.96 8.31 15.89
N SER A 115 -8.07 8.20 15.13
CA SER A 115 -9.23 9.08 15.28
C SER A 115 -9.89 8.94 16.66
N SER A 116 -9.92 7.72 17.21
CA SER A 116 -10.46 7.45 18.56
C SER A 116 -9.54 7.92 19.69
N SER A 117 -8.24 8.01 19.41
CA SER A 117 -7.20 8.42 20.38
C SER A 117 -6.96 9.94 20.39
N ASN A 118 -7.55 10.71 19.47
CA ASN A 118 -7.36 12.16 19.35
C ASN A 118 -8.24 12.99 20.31
N PHE A 119 -8.74 12.42 21.42
CA PHE A 119 -9.23 13.19 22.57
C PHE A 119 -8.26 13.06 23.74
N LYS A 120 -7.07 13.64 23.60
CA LYS A 120 -6.13 14.13 24.64
C LYS A 120 -4.73 14.25 24.05
N ARG A 121 -4.47 15.38 23.41
CA ARG A 121 -3.13 15.98 23.38
C ARG A 121 -3.33 17.45 23.73
N ASP A 122 -2.97 17.74 24.98
CA ASP A 122 -2.71 19.01 25.68
C ASP A 122 -3.12 20.33 25.01
#